data_AF-A0A350DA38-F1
#
_entry.id   AF-A0A350DA38-F1
#
_cell.length_a   1.000
_cell.length_b   1.000
_cell.length_c   1.000
_cell.angle_alpha   90.00
_cell.angle_beta   90.00
_cell.angle_gamma   90.00
#
_symmetry.space_group_name_H-M   'P 1'
#
loop_
_entity.id
_entity.type
_entity.pdbx_description
1 polymer ?
#
loop_
_entity_poly.entity_id
_entity_poly.type
_entity_poly.pdbx_seq_one_letter_code
_entity_poly.pdbx_strand_id
1 'polypeptide(L)'
;MVQSISRTPEIQKLTEIKPAQPRKVVSQKDTLAISSEAKAALQRKKEIQLAWEAINAAPDIREDKVSLVRERLNNGLYNQPNIIEACAEKIMESMGL
;
A
#
# COMPACT_ATOMS: atom_id res chain seq x y z
N MET A 1 -26.09 -28.66 -79.53
CA MET A 1 -27.42 -28.09 -79.18
C MET A 1 -27.19 -27.14 -78.00
N VAL A 2 -27.08 -25.85 -78.28
CA VAL A 2 -26.79 -24.80 -77.29
C VAL A 2 -28.13 -24.34 -76.71
N GLN A 3 -28.29 -24.38 -75.39
CA GLN A 3 -29.42 -23.71 -74.73
C GLN A 3 -28.90 -22.57 -73.87
N SER A 4 -29.40 -21.40 -74.24
CA SER A 4 -29.07 -20.05 -73.78
C SER A 4 -29.58 -19.74 -72.37
N ILE A 5 -28.84 -18.84 -71.73
CA ILE A 5 -28.96 -18.37 -70.34
C ILE A 5 -30.31 -17.67 -70.09
N SER A 6 -31.08 -18.14 -69.12
CA SER A 6 -32.23 -17.41 -68.59
C SER A 6 -31.78 -16.43 -67.49
N ARG A 7 -31.75 -15.13 -67.81
CA ARG A 7 -31.62 -14.04 -66.83
C ARG A 7 -32.91 -13.96 -66.01
N THR A 8 -32.86 -14.17 -64.70
CA THR A 8 -33.95 -13.82 -63.79
C THR A 8 -33.85 -12.33 -63.41
N PRO A 9 -34.92 -11.53 -63.61
CA PRO A 9 -34.95 -10.14 -63.17
C PRO A 9 -35.71 -10.03 -61.85
N GLU A 10 -35.05 -10.16 -60.70
CA GLU A 10 -35.63 -9.64 -59.44
C GLU A 10 -34.61 -9.49 -58.29
N ILE A 11 -33.46 -8.87 -58.60
CA ILE A 11 -32.67 -8.20 -57.56
C ILE A 11 -33.07 -6.73 -57.61
N GLN A 12 -34.16 -6.38 -56.93
CA GLN A 12 -34.50 -4.99 -56.59
C GLN A 12 -35.66 -4.95 -55.59
N LYS A 13 -35.38 -5.37 -54.35
CA LYS A 13 -36.08 -4.80 -53.20
C LYS A 13 -35.11 -3.88 -52.47
N LEU A 14 -35.08 -2.65 -52.98
CA LEU A 14 -34.37 -1.53 -52.39
C LEU A 14 -34.94 -1.27 -50.99
N THR A 15 -34.07 -1.41 -49.99
CA THR A 15 -33.91 -0.52 -48.85
C THR A 15 -35.15 0.24 -48.36
N GLU A 16 -35.75 -0.25 -47.29
CA GLU A 16 -36.32 0.61 -46.25
C GLU A 16 -35.73 0.22 -44.89
N ILE A 17 -34.56 0.77 -44.58
CA ILE A 17 -33.99 0.69 -43.24
C ILE A 17 -34.67 1.79 -42.44
N LYS A 18 -35.71 1.44 -41.67
CA LYS A 18 -36.29 2.35 -40.68
C LYS A 18 -35.15 2.81 -39.74
N PRO A 19 -34.94 4.12 -39.53
CA PRO A 19 -33.86 4.58 -38.67
C PRO A 19 -34.06 4.00 -37.28
N ALA A 20 -33.11 3.17 -36.85
CA ALA A 20 -33.10 2.63 -35.51
C ALA A 20 -32.97 3.80 -34.54
N GLN A 21 -33.99 3.97 -33.69
CA GLN A 21 -33.97 4.95 -32.61
C GLN A 21 -32.67 4.76 -31.80
N PRO A 22 -32.00 5.85 -31.36
CA PRO A 22 -30.81 5.71 -30.53
C PRO A 22 -31.19 4.92 -29.28
N ARG A 23 -30.65 3.71 -29.17
CA ARG A 23 -30.82 2.87 -27.98
C ARG A 23 -30.19 3.64 -26.82
N LYS A 24 -31.00 4.18 -25.91
CA LYS A 24 -30.52 4.82 -24.69
C LYS A 24 -29.59 3.82 -24.00
N VAL A 25 -28.30 4.11 -24.00
CA VAL A 25 -27.30 3.32 -23.27
C VAL A 25 -27.55 3.62 -21.81
N VAL A 26 -28.39 2.81 -21.17
CA VAL A 26 -28.56 2.86 -19.73
C VAL A 26 -27.23 2.42 -19.15
N SER A 27 -26.43 3.36 -18.68
CA SER A 27 -25.25 3.09 -17.87
C SER A 27 -25.73 2.36 -16.63
N GLN A 28 -25.65 1.02 -16.68
CA GLN A 28 -25.86 0.19 -15.51
C GLN A 28 -24.68 0.49 -14.59
N LYS A 29 -24.96 1.15 -13.47
CA LYS A 29 -23.97 1.37 -12.43
C LYS A 29 -23.84 0.05 -11.68
N ASP A 30 -22.73 -0.64 -11.89
CA ASP A 30 -22.41 -1.85 -11.14
C ASP A 30 -22.29 -1.50 -9.65
N THR A 31 -23.12 -2.15 -8.83
CA THR A 31 -23.14 -1.93 -7.39
C THR A 31 -22.40 -3.08 -6.71
N LEU A 32 -21.16 -2.84 -6.27
CA LEU A 32 -20.38 -3.83 -5.53
C LEU A 32 -20.70 -3.71 -4.04
N ALA A 33 -21.38 -4.70 -3.48
CA ALA A 33 -21.58 -4.83 -2.04
C ALA A 33 -20.33 -5.44 -1.41
N ILE A 34 -19.51 -4.62 -0.74
CA ILE A 34 -18.34 -5.10 -0.01
C ILE A 34 -18.82 -5.70 1.32
N SER A 35 -18.39 -6.92 1.64
CA SER A 35 -18.72 -7.56 2.92
C SER A 35 -18.14 -6.77 4.10
N SER A 36 -18.82 -6.79 5.25
CA SER A 36 -18.36 -6.14 6.48
C SER A 36 -16.96 -6.61 6.90
N GLU A 37 -16.66 -7.88 6.68
CA GLU A 37 -15.35 -8.49 6.93
C GLU A 37 -14.24 -7.90 6.05
N ALA A 38 -14.49 -7.73 4.75
CA ALA A 38 -13.51 -7.14 3.83
C ALA A 38 -13.18 -5.69 4.20
N LYS A 39 -14.18 -4.92 4.66
CA LYS A 39 -13.97 -3.56 5.17
C LYS A 39 -13.11 -3.56 6.44
N ALA A 40 -13.36 -4.48 7.37
CA ALA A 40 -12.58 -4.61 8.60
C ALA A 40 -11.12 -5.04 8.33
N ALA A 41 -10.89 -5.94 7.36
CA ALA A 41 -9.55 -6.35 6.94
C ALA A 41 -8.78 -5.19 6.30
N LEU A 42 -9.44 -4.37 5.46
CA LEU A 42 -8.85 -3.18 4.87
C LEU A 42 -8.44 -2.15 5.94
N GLN A 43 -9.28 -1.92 6.95
CA GLN A 43 -8.98 -1.02 8.06
C GLN A 43 -7.74 -1.49 8.83
N ARG A 44 -7.69 -2.76 9.23
CA ARG A 44 -6.52 -3.35 9.90
C ARG A 44 -5.24 -3.21 9.08
N LYS A 45 -5.32 -3.45 7.76
CA LYS A 45 -4.15 -3.29 6.88
C LYS A 45 -3.66 -1.84 6.85
N LYS A 46 -4.57 -0.86 6.82
CA LYS A 46 -4.21 0.57 6.85
C LYS A 46 -3.55 0.96 8.16
N GLU A 47 -4.07 0.48 9.28
CA GLU A 47 -3.49 0.74 10.61
C GLU A 47 -2.07 0.19 10.71
N ILE A 48 -1.86 -1.05 10.24
CA ILE A 48 -0.53 -1.67 10.19
C ILE A 48 0.40 -0.86 9.29
N GLN A 49 -0.04 -0.46 8.10
CA GLN A 49 0.77 0.35 7.18
C GLN A 49 1.16 1.69 7.80
N LEU A 50 0.23 2.39 8.43
CA LEU A 50 0.49 3.65 9.12
C LEU A 50 1.51 3.47 10.26
N ALA A 51 1.40 2.38 11.02
CA ALA A 51 2.35 2.06 12.08
C ALA A 51 3.77 1.80 11.52
N TRP A 52 3.87 1.07 10.41
CA TRP A 52 5.15 0.85 9.72
C TRP A 52 5.75 2.14 9.16
N GLU A 53 4.93 2.99 8.56
CA GLU A 53 5.35 4.30 8.05
C GLU A 53 5.85 5.19 9.20
N ALA A 54 5.17 5.20 10.34
CA ALA A 54 5.61 5.95 11.52
C ALA A 54 6.96 5.45 12.08
N ILE A 55 7.18 4.13 12.11
CA ILE A 55 8.47 3.54 12.52
C ILE A 55 9.58 3.94 11.54
N ASN A 56 9.31 3.86 10.23
CA ASN A 56 10.31 4.20 9.21
C ASN A 56 10.58 5.71 9.12
N ALA A 57 9.59 6.55 9.44
CA ALA A 57 9.73 8.00 9.48
C ALA A 57 10.38 8.51 10.77
N ALA A 58 10.50 7.65 11.80
CA ALA A 58 11.17 8.03 13.04
C ALA A 58 12.65 8.34 12.75
N PRO A 59 13.18 9.48 13.22
CA PRO A 59 14.57 9.84 12.99
C PRO A 59 15.50 8.82 13.66
N ASP A 60 16.46 8.31 12.88
CA ASP A 60 17.47 7.39 13.40
C ASP A 60 18.53 8.14 14.22
N ILE A 61 18.21 8.38 15.49
CA ILE A 61 19.09 9.05 16.45
C ILE A 61 20.28 8.19 16.92
N ARG A 62 20.53 7.03 16.29
CA ARG A 62 21.62 6.14 16.69
C ARG A 62 22.97 6.78 16.47
N GLU A 63 23.21 7.46 15.35
CA GLU A 63 24.52 8.03 15.07
C GLU A 63 24.89 9.14 16.06
N ASP A 64 23.94 10.03 16.39
CA ASP A 64 24.15 11.10 17.38
C ASP A 64 24.49 10.53 18.77
N LYS A 65 23.75 9.50 19.20
CA LYS A 65 24.00 8.80 20.47
C LYS A 65 25.37 8.11 20.47
N VAL A 66 25.72 7.44 19.38
CA VAL A 66 27.01 6.76 19.25
C VAL A 66 28.15 7.77 19.24
N SER A 67 28.01 8.88 18.52
CA SER A 67 28.99 9.97 18.50
C SER A 67 29.24 10.53 19.90
N LEU A 68 28.17 10.83 20.64
CA LEU A 68 28.25 11.30 22.03
C LEU A 68 28.97 10.30 22.94
N VAL A 69 28.70 9.00 22.78
CA VAL A 69 29.39 7.96 23.57
C VAL A 69 30.87 7.87 23.20
N ARG A 70 31.23 7.98 21.91
CA ARG A 70 32.63 8.03 21.47
C ARG A 70 33.37 9.21 22.11
N GLU A 71 32.76 10.39 22.15
CA GLU A 71 33.36 11.56 22.83
C GLU A 71 33.58 11.30 24.32
N ARG A 72 32.59 10.72 25.01
CA ARG A 72 32.71 10.39 26.45
C ARG A 72 33.80 9.36 26.73
N LEU A 73 34.01 8.40 25.84
CA LEU A 73 35.12 7.44 25.92
C LEU A 73 36.47 8.14 25.75
N ASN A 74 36.61 8.99 24.73
CA ASN A 74 37.85 9.72 24.46
C ASN A 74 38.23 10.66 25.62
N ASN A 75 37.23 11.28 26.25
CA ASN A 75 37.41 12.17 27.40
C ASN A 75 37.69 11.42 28.72
N GLY A 76 37.70 10.08 28.71
CA GLY A 76 37.94 9.27 29.90
C GLY A 76 36.85 9.39 30.97
N LEU A 77 35.65 9.85 30.61
CA LEU A 77 34.54 10.08 31.55
C LEU A 77 34.19 8.79 32.32
N TYR A 78 34.21 7.65 31.64
CA TYR A 78 33.91 6.34 32.23
C TYR A 78 35.02 5.80 33.14
N ASN A 79 36.22 6.39 33.11
CA ASN A 79 37.32 6.04 34.00
C ASN A 79 37.28 6.83 35.31
N GLN A 80 36.37 7.81 35.45
CA GLN A 80 36.26 8.59 36.66
C GLN A 80 35.70 7.72 37.81
N PRO A 81 36.30 7.77 39.01
CA PRO A 81 35.92 6.88 40.14
C PRO A 81 34.43 6.95 40.49
N ASN A 82 33.86 8.15 40.49
CA ASN A 82 32.44 8.39 40.76
C ASN A 82 31.51 7.68 39.75
N ILE A 83 31.89 7.60 38.47
CA ILE A 83 31.11 6.93 37.44
C ILE A 83 31.21 5.41 37.60
N ILE A 84 32.39 4.91 37.95
CA ILE A 84 32.62 3.49 38.23
C ILE A 84 31.79 3.04 39.43
N GLU A 85 31.81 3.79 40.53
CA GLU A 85 31.03 3.51 41.74
C GLU A 85 29.52 3.53 41.45
N ALA A 86 29.02 4.57 40.78
CA ALA A 86 27.60 4.65 40.40
C ALA A 86 27.18 3.51 39.45
N CYS A 87 28.09 3.03 38.60
CA CYS A 87 27.84 1.89 37.73
C CYS A 87 27.77 0.59 38.53
N ALA A 88 28.72 0.38 39.46
CA ALA A 88 28.74 -0.77 40.34
C ALA A 88 27.48 -0.85 41.22
N GLU A 89 27.02 0.27 41.78
CA GLU A 89 25.78 0.35 42.57
C GLU A 89 24.56 -0.08 41.76
N LYS A 90 24.40 0.43 40.53
CA LYS A 90 23.30 0.02 39.66
C LYS A 90 23.36 -1.45 39.24
N ILE A 91 24.58 -1.99 39.07
CA ILE A 91 24.75 -3.42 38.79
C ILE A 91 24.29 -4.23 39.99
N MET A 92 24.71 -3.88 41.21
CA MET A 92 24.26 -4.54 42.44
C MET A 92 22.74 -4.48 42.58
N GLU A 93 22.13 -3.31 42.37
CA GLU A 93 20.67 -3.13 42.40
C GLU A 93 19.96 -4.02 41.35
N SER A 94 20.49 -4.07 40.12
CA SER A 94 19.93 -4.91 39.05
C SER A 94 20.05 -6.42 39.33
N MET A 95 21.05 -6.80 40.12
CA MET A 95 21.32 -8.18 40.53
C MET A 95 20.68 -8.54 41.87
N GLY A 96 20.04 -7.57 42.55
CA GLY A 96 19.38 -7.77 43.85
C GLY A 96 20.35 -8.04 45.00
N LEU A 97 21.57 -7.51 44.93
CA LEU A 97 22.62 -7.62 45.95
C LEU A 97 22.63 -6.42 46.91
#